data_AF-A0AAV5DYK4-F1
#
_entry.id   AF-A0AAV5DYK4-F1
#
_cell.length_a   1.000
_cell.length_b   1.000
_cell.length_c   1.000
_cell.angle_alpha   90.00
_cell.angle_beta   90.00
_cell.angle_gamma   90.00
#
_symmetry.space_group_name_H-M   'P 1'
#
loop_
_entity.id
_entity.type
_entity.pdbx_description
1 polymer ?
#
loop_
_entity_poly.entity_id
_entity_poly.type
_entity_poly.pdbx_seq_one_letter_code
_entity_poly.pdbx_strand_id
1 'polypeptide(L)'
;MGPRAFPVQEVHKISVLDMRLANADRHAGNILVSKKDDQGVVSLVPIDHGYCLPESFQDCTFEWLYWPQSREPFTKETVEYVASLDAEEDIAILKFHGWEISRECARTLRVATMLLKKGVERGLTAFHIGSLMCRETLTKESTIEEILRQAQQQNGANEEEDAFLQSVSEIMDRRLHQLSQRVI
;
A
#
# COMPACT_ATOMS: atom_id res chain seq x y z
N MET A 1 -21.34 -13.20 -7.71
CA MET A 1 -21.17 -12.87 -6.29
C MET A 1 -20.72 -11.42 -6.22
N GLY A 2 -21.38 -10.56 -5.44
CA GLY A 2 -20.96 -9.15 -5.32
C GLY A 2 -19.88 -8.97 -4.24
N PRO A 3 -19.10 -7.87 -4.28
CA PRO A 3 -17.97 -7.67 -3.37
C PRO A 3 -18.37 -7.67 -1.89
N ARG A 4 -19.61 -7.30 -1.56
CA ARG A 4 -20.15 -7.36 -0.19
C ARG A 4 -20.14 -8.77 0.44
N ALA A 5 -20.10 -9.83 -0.36
CA ALA A 5 -20.10 -11.20 0.13
C ALA A 5 -18.69 -11.75 0.41
N PHE A 6 -17.64 -11.01 0.06
CA PHE A 6 -16.27 -11.46 0.29
C PHE A 6 -15.88 -11.39 1.77
N PRO A 7 -15.14 -12.38 2.29
CA PRO A 7 -14.62 -12.32 3.65
C PRO A 7 -13.69 -11.12 3.84
N VAL A 8 -13.84 -10.43 4.97
CA VAL A 8 -13.02 -9.25 5.31
C VAL A 8 -11.52 -9.56 5.24
N GLN A 9 -11.11 -10.71 5.80
CA GLN A 9 -9.72 -11.12 5.84
C GLN A 9 -9.11 -11.35 4.44
N GLU A 10 -9.89 -11.84 3.48
CA GLU A 10 -9.40 -12.04 2.11
C GLU A 10 -9.17 -10.70 1.40
N VAL A 11 -10.04 -9.71 1.64
CA VAL A 11 -9.85 -8.35 1.13
C VAL A 11 -8.62 -7.69 1.80
N HIS A 12 -8.42 -7.91 3.10
CA HIS A 12 -7.26 -7.37 3.82
C HIS A 12 -5.95 -7.93 3.27
N LYS A 13 -5.84 -9.24 3.01
CA LYS A 13 -4.65 -9.86 2.39
C LYS A 13 -4.28 -9.20 1.06
N ILE A 14 -5.27 -9.00 0.18
CA ILE A 14 -5.07 -8.33 -1.10
C ILE A 14 -4.65 -6.88 -0.89
N SER A 15 -5.32 -6.15 0.00
CA SER A 15 -5.00 -4.75 0.27
C SER A 15 -3.58 -4.55 0.77
N VAL A 16 -3.09 -5.43 1.65
CA VAL A 16 -1.72 -5.39 2.17
C VAL A 16 -0.71 -5.62 1.05
N LEU A 17 -0.95 -6.61 0.19
CA LEU A 17 -0.08 -6.90 -0.95
C LEU A 17 -0.07 -5.73 -1.96
N ASP A 18 -1.24 -5.25 -2.36
CA ASP A 18 -1.35 -4.18 -3.36
C ASP A 18 -0.78 -2.85 -2.88
N MET A 19 -0.99 -2.50 -1.61
CA MET A 19 -0.37 -1.30 -1.01
C MET A 19 1.14 -1.46 -0.97
N ARG A 20 1.67 -2.59 -0.49
CA ARG A 20 3.13 -2.83 -0.44
C ARG A 20 3.78 -2.73 -1.82
N LEU A 21 3.12 -3.23 -2.85
CA LEU A 21 3.63 -3.21 -4.22
C LEU A 21 3.24 -1.96 -5.02
N ALA A 22 2.52 -1.01 -4.41
CA ALA A 22 1.96 0.17 -5.07
C ALA A 22 1.28 -0.16 -6.41
N ASN A 23 0.40 -1.18 -6.41
CA ASN A 23 -0.21 -1.71 -7.62
C ASN A 23 -0.95 -0.60 -8.40
N ALA A 24 -0.66 -0.48 -9.69
CA ALA A 24 -1.24 0.51 -10.59
C ALA A 24 -2.41 -0.03 -11.45
N ASP A 25 -2.84 -1.28 -11.23
CA ASP A 25 -3.96 -1.87 -11.97
C ASP A 25 -4.78 -2.89 -11.14
N ARG A 26 -5.01 -2.64 -9.84
CA ARG A 26 -5.91 -3.53 -9.08
C ARG A 26 -7.36 -3.20 -9.37
N HIS A 27 -7.93 -3.94 -10.32
CA HIS A 27 -9.38 -4.05 -10.54
C HIS A 27 -9.93 -5.45 -10.18
N ALA A 28 -11.25 -5.59 -10.08
CA ALA A 28 -11.96 -6.81 -9.70
C ALA A 28 -11.74 -7.93 -10.71
N GLY A 29 -11.54 -7.59 -11.99
CA GLY A 29 -11.10 -8.55 -13.01
C GLY A 29 -9.78 -9.24 -12.68
N ASN A 30 -8.91 -8.62 -11.87
CA ASN A 30 -7.62 -9.16 -11.44
C ASN A 30 -7.73 -9.90 -10.09
N ILE A 31 -8.94 -10.18 -9.60
CA ILE A 31 -9.16 -10.94 -8.37
C ILE A 31 -10.04 -12.14 -8.70
N LEU A 32 -9.43 -13.33 -8.67
CA LEU A 32 -10.15 -14.57 -8.84
C LEU A 32 -10.84 -14.97 -7.54
N VAL A 33 -12.05 -15.52 -7.68
CA VAL A 33 -12.80 -16.09 -6.56
C VAL A 33 -12.66 -17.60 -6.63
N SER A 34 -11.99 -18.19 -5.64
CA SER A 34 -11.91 -19.64 -5.54
C SER A 34 -13.26 -20.24 -5.16
N LYS A 35 -13.45 -21.51 -5.51
CA LYS A 35 -14.56 -22.29 -4.96
C LYS A 35 -14.39 -22.38 -3.45
N LYS A 36 -15.53 -22.48 -2.76
CA LYS A 36 -15.56 -22.73 -1.32
C LYS A 36 -14.78 -24.00 -1.01
N ASP A 37 -13.95 -23.95 0.01
CA ASP A 37 -13.33 -25.14 0.57
C ASP A 37 -14.37 -26.02 1.28
N ASP A 38 -13.92 -27.15 1.86
CA ASP A 38 -14.77 -28.07 2.62
C ASP A 38 -15.45 -27.41 3.83
N GLN A 39 -14.96 -26.24 4.26
CA GLN A 39 -15.51 -25.44 5.36
C GLN A 39 -16.48 -24.35 4.87
N GLY A 40 -16.71 -24.26 3.56
CA GLY A 40 -17.62 -23.29 2.97
C GLY A 40 -17.02 -21.88 2.81
N VAL A 41 -15.72 -21.72 3.02
CA VAL A 41 -15.01 -20.43 3.00
C VAL A 41 -14.53 -20.12 1.60
N VAL A 42 -14.82 -18.89 1.13
CA VAL A 42 -14.35 -18.38 -0.15
C VAL A 42 -12.96 -17.78 0.03
N SER A 43 -12.01 -18.12 -0.83
CA SER A 43 -10.72 -17.40 -0.92
C SER A 43 -10.66 -16.50 -2.14
N LEU A 44 -9.91 -15.41 -2.02
CA LEU A 44 -9.63 -14.47 -3.11
C LEU A 44 -8.17 -14.60 -3.52
N VAL A 45 -7.93 -14.75 -4.82
CA VAL A 45 -6.59 -14.90 -5.38
C VAL A 45 -6.29 -13.71 -6.28
N PRO A 46 -5.43 -12.77 -5.86
CA PRO A 46 -4.99 -11.70 -6.74
C PRO A 46 -4.11 -12.29 -7.85
N ILE A 47 -4.38 -11.88 -9.08
CA ILE A 47 -3.57 -12.21 -10.26
C ILE A 47 -3.08 -10.94 -10.93
N ASP A 48 -2.29 -11.11 -11.99
CA ASP A 48 -1.82 -10.05 -12.88
C ASP A 48 -1.15 -8.88 -12.15
N HIS A 49 0.08 -9.12 -11.71
CA HIS A 49 0.90 -8.13 -10.98
C HIS A 49 1.86 -7.38 -11.92
N GLY A 50 1.58 -7.36 -13.23
CA GLY A 50 2.47 -6.76 -14.23
C GLY A 50 2.68 -5.24 -14.09
N TYR A 51 1.74 -4.56 -13.43
CA TYR A 51 1.78 -3.11 -13.14
C TYR A 51 2.08 -2.81 -11.66
N CYS A 52 2.82 -3.70 -10.99
CA CYS A 52 3.34 -3.47 -9.64
C CYS A 52 4.74 -2.83 -9.67
N LEU A 53 5.12 -2.21 -8.55
CA LEU A 53 6.42 -1.53 -8.35
C LEU A 53 6.71 -0.43 -9.38
N PRO A 54 5.79 0.54 -9.59
CA PRO A 54 6.05 1.67 -10.47
C PRO A 54 7.13 2.61 -9.92
N GLU A 55 7.69 3.46 -10.78
CA GLU A 55 8.65 4.50 -10.39
C GLU A 55 8.00 5.67 -9.62
N SER A 56 6.67 5.76 -9.64
CA SER A 56 5.90 6.78 -8.91
C SER A 56 4.51 6.26 -8.50
N PHE A 57 3.86 6.95 -7.58
CA PHE A 57 2.51 6.61 -7.12
C PHE A 57 1.38 7.15 -8.01
N GLN A 58 1.70 7.84 -9.12
CA GLN A 58 0.73 8.53 -9.96
C GLN A 58 -0.42 7.63 -10.44
N ASP A 59 -0.10 6.39 -10.83
CA ASP A 59 -1.06 5.45 -11.41
C ASP A 59 -1.60 4.44 -10.38
N CYS A 60 -1.25 4.59 -9.10
CA CYS A 60 -1.67 3.66 -8.06
C CYS A 60 -3.20 3.62 -7.93
N THR A 61 -3.79 2.43 -8.05
CA THR A 61 -5.26 2.27 -8.10
C THR A 61 -5.72 0.97 -7.46
N PHE A 62 -6.77 1.08 -6.64
CA PHE A 62 -7.29 -0.02 -5.83
C PHE A 62 -8.81 -0.08 -5.86
N GLU A 63 -9.39 -1.06 -6.57
CA GLU A 63 -10.85 -1.22 -6.60
C GLU A 63 -11.44 -1.60 -5.23
N TRP A 64 -10.67 -2.31 -4.40
CA TRP A 64 -11.13 -2.72 -3.07
C TRP A 64 -11.36 -1.54 -2.11
N LEU A 65 -10.91 -0.32 -2.42
CA LEU A 65 -11.24 0.89 -1.65
C LEU A 65 -12.75 1.14 -1.57
N TYR A 66 -13.50 0.73 -2.59
CA TYR A 66 -14.95 0.93 -2.65
C TYR A 66 -15.73 -0.22 -2.01
N TRP A 67 -15.04 -1.25 -1.50
CA TRP A 67 -15.65 -2.39 -0.85
C TRP A 67 -15.77 -2.13 0.66
N PRO A 68 -16.90 -2.49 1.30
CA PRO A 68 -17.10 -2.20 2.73
C PRO A 68 -16.02 -2.83 3.62
N GLN A 69 -15.46 -3.97 3.23
CA GLN A 69 -14.40 -4.68 3.96
C GLN A 69 -13.13 -3.85 4.16
N SER A 70 -12.83 -2.90 3.26
CA SER A 70 -11.66 -2.02 3.40
C SER A 70 -11.78 -1.04 4.58
N ARG A 71 -13.01 -0.83 5.08
CA ARG A 71 -13.31 0.04 6.22
C ARG A 71 -13.33 -0.69 7.55
N GLU A 72 -13.18 -2.02 7.52
CA GLU A 72 -13.06 -2.82 8.74
C GLU A 72 -11.62 -2.75 9.28
N PRO A 73 -11.45 -2.81 10.62
CA PRO A 73 -10.13 -2.82 11.24
C PRO A 73 -9.38 -4.10 10.89
N PHE A 74 -8.06 -3.99 10.72
CA PHE A 74 -7.18 -5.15 10.53
C PHE A 74 -7.22 -6.06 11.76
N THR A 75 -7.09 -7.36 11.54
CA THR A 75 -6.92 -8.34 12.62
C THR A 75 -5.55 -8.21 13.26
N LYS A 76 -5.42 -8.69 14.50
CA LYS A 76 -4.13 -8.77 15.20
C LYS A 76 -3.05 -9.48 14.38
N GLU A 77 -3.41 -10.59 13.74
CA GLU A 77 -2.51 -11.34 12.84
C GLU A 77 -2.01 -10.46 11.69
N THR A 78 -2.90 -9.71 11.04
CA THR A 78 -2.52 -8.80 9.95
C THR A 78 -1.63 -7.66 10.46
N VAL A 79 -1.92 -7.10 11.64
CA VAL A 79 -1.11 -6.06 12.28
C VAL A 79 0.30 -6.57 12.57
N GLU A 80 0.43 -7.77 13.14
CA GLU A 80 1.71 -8.42 13.43
C GLU A 80 2.50 -8.73 12.15
N TYR A 81 1.82 -9.24 11.12
CA TYR A 81 2.42 -9.45 9.80
C TYR A 81 2.96 -8.14 9.22
N VAL A 82 2.14 -7.08 9.17
CA VAL A 82 2.57 -5.77 8.65
C VAL A 82 3.75 -5.21 9.45
N ALA A 83 3.75 -5.34 10.78
CA ALA A 83 4.86 -4.88 11.62
C ALA A 83 6.19 -5.58 11.27
N SER A 84 6.14 -6.84 10.84
CA SER A 84 7.32 -7.63 10.44
C SER A 84 7.88 -7.31 9.04
N LEU A 85 7.15 -6.58 8.19
CA LEU A 85 7.60 -6.29 6.81
C LEU A 85 8.89 -5.47 6.79
N ASP A 86 9.83 -5.82 5.91
CA ASP A 86 11.08 -5.10 5.69
C ASP A 86 11.33 -4.91 4.18
N ALA A 87 11.38 -3.64 3.76
CA ALA A 87 11.56 -3.30 2.35
C ALA A 87 12.97 -3.66 1.83
N GLU A 88 14.01 -3.66 2.65
CA GLU A 88 15.35 -4.06 2.21
C GLU A 88 15.45 -5.57 2.02
N GLU A 89 14.81 -6.35 2.90
CA GLU A 89 14.70 -7.81 2.70
C GLU A 89 13.96 -8.12 1.40
N ASP A 90 12.89 -7.39 1.11
CA ASP A 90 12.13 -7.55 -0.13
C ASP A 90 12.96 -7.24 -1.38
N ILE A 91 13.69 -6.13 -1.36
CA ILE A 91 14.59 -5.75 -2.45
C ILE A 91 15.68 -6.80 -2.64
N ALA A 92 16.23 -7.33 -1.53
CA ALA A 92 17.23 -8.38 -1.58
C ALA A 92 16.68 -9.69 -2.18
N ILE A 93 15.44 -10.06 -1.87
CA ILE A 93 14.75 -11.22 -2.45
C ILE A 93 14.56 -11.03 -3.97
N LEU A 94 14.08 -9.86 -4.41
CA LEU A 94 13.91 -9.58 -5.85
C LEU A 94 15.25 -9.68 -6.60
N LYS A 95 16.30 -9.07 -6.04
CA LYS A 95 17.66 -9.16 -6.58
C LYS A 95 18.18 -10.59 -6.62
N PHE A 96 17.96 -11.37 -5.56
CA PHE A 96 18.35 -12.78 -5.49
C PHE A 96 17.71 -13.62 -6.60
N HIS A 97 16.45 -13.33 -6.94
CA HIS A 97 15.73 -13.96 -8.05
C HIS A 97 16.03 -13.36 -9.43
N GLY A 98 17.04 -12.48 -9.53
CA GLY A 98 17.53 -11.94 -10.80
C GLY A 98 16.81 -10.68 -11.28
N TRP A 99 15.97 -10.07 -10.45
CA TRP A 99 15.33 -8.80 -10.77
C TRP A 99 15.94 -7.65 -9.96
N GLU A 100 16.87 -6.92 -10.58
CA GLU A 100 17.37 -5.67 -10.04
C GLU A 100 16.42 -4.52 -10.42
N ILE A 101 15.60 -4.09 -9.47
CA ILE A 101 14.69 -2.95 -9.67
C ILE A 101 15.47 -1.62 -9.68
N SER A 102 14.92 -0.61 -10.35
CA SER A 102 15.52 0.73 -10.37
C SER A 102 15.50 1.38 -8.98
N ARG A 103 16.28 2.45 -8.81
CA ARG A 103 16.30 3.23 -7.56
C ARG A 103 14.92 3.76 -7.25
N GLU A 104 14.20 4.22 -8.26
CA GLU A 104 12.86 4.81 -8.19
C GLU A 104 11.83 3.76 -7.77
N CYS A 105 11.85 2.56 -8.37
CA CYS A 105 10.99 1.44 -7.94
C CYS A 105 11.29 1.00 -6.50
N ALA A 106 12.56 0.92 -6.11
CA ALA A 106 12.97 0.59 -4.75
C ALA A 106 12.48 1.65 -3.74
N ARG A 107 12.57 2.93 -4.11
CA ARG A 107 12.03 4.04 -3.32
C ARG A 107 10.52 3.93 -3.15
N THR A 108 9.77 3.63 -4.21
CA THR A 108 8.33 3.36 -4.13
C THR A 108 8.02 2.24 -3.12
N LEU A 109 8.72 1.11 -3.21
CA LEU A 109 8.54 -0.01 -2.28
C LEU A 109 8.82 0.35 -0.82
N ARG A 110 9.91 1.09 -0.56
CA ARG A 110 10.26 1.58 0.78
C ARG A 110 9.19 2.50 1.36
N VAL A 111 8.76 3.49 0.57
CA VAL A 111 7.77 4.48 1.01
C VAL A 111 6.40 3.82 1.21
N ALA A 112 6.00 2.93 0.31
CA ALA A 112 4.75 2.17 0.42
C ALA A 112 4.73 1.29 1.68
N THR A 113 5.82 0.56 1.93
CA THR A 113 5.99 -0.25 3.15
C THR A 113 5.96 0.62 4.40
N MET A 114 6.65 1.77 4.39
CA MET A 114 6.65 2.72 5.50
C MET A 114 5.24 3.27 5.79
N LEU A 115 4.49 3.69 4.76
CA LEU A 115 3.12 4.18 4.90
C LEU A 115 2.20 3.11 5.48
N LEU A 116 2.30 1.88 4.95
CA LEU A 116 1.52 0.75 5.43
C LEU A 116 1.79 0.47 6.91
N LYS A 117 3.07 0.35 7.30
CA LYS A 117 3.46 0.10 8.70
C LYS A 117 2.96 1.20 9.64
N LYS A 118 3.26 2.47 9.32
CA LYS A 118 2.86 3.62 10.14
C LYS A 118 1.34 3.78 10.23
N GLY A 119 0.62 3.49 9.16
CA GLY A 119 -0.83 3.56 9.13
C GLY A 119 -1.48 2.49 9.99
N VAL A 120 -1.06 1.23 9.83
CA VAL A 120 -1.57 0.09 10.60
C VAL A 120 -1.26 0.22 12.08
N GLU A 121 -0.06 0.68 12.45
CA GLU A 121 0.32 0.97 13.84
C GLU A 121 -0.63 1.99 14.51
N ARG A 122 -1.17 2.94 13.73
CA ARG A 122 -2.12 3.96 14.18
C ARG A 122 -3.58 3.51 14.15
N GLY A 123 -3.84 2.24 13.87
CA GLY A 123 -5.20 1.68 13.77
C GLY A 123 -5.96 2.13 12.52
N LEU A 124 -5.28 2.66 11.50
CA LEU A 124 -5.92 3.02 10.24
C LEU A 124 -6.31 1.75 9.46
N THR A 125 -7.47 1.80 8.82
CA THR A 125 -7.97 0.70 7.99
C THR A 125 -7.36 0.73 6.58
N ALA A 126 -7.53 -0.34 5.81
CA ALA A 126 -7.10 -0.40 4.41
C ALA A 126 -7.65 0.78 3.58
N PHE A 127 -8.90 1.18 3.82
CA PHE A 127 -9.52 2.35 3.18
C PHE A 127 -8.72 3.63 3.43
N HIS A 128 -8.37 3.90 4.68
CA HIS A 128 -7.65 5.13 5.04
C HIS A 128 -6.26 5.15 4.39
N ILE A 129 -5.52 4.05 4.47
CA ILE A 129 -4.15 3.97 3.97
C ILE A 129 -4.14 4.01 2.43
N GLY A 130 -4.96 3.19 1.77
CA GLY A 130 -5.02 3.15 0.31
C GLY A 130 -5.53 4.47 -0.30
N SER A 131 -6.43 5.19 0.39
CA SER A 131 -6.88 6.52 -0.07
C SER A 131 -5.76 7.56 -0.06
N LEU A 132 -4.71 7.39 0.75
CA LEU A 132 -3.54 8.29 0.72
C LEU A 132 -2.64 8.01 -0.48
N MET A 133 -2.70 6.80 -1.05
CA MET A 133 -1.89 6.36 -2.19
C MET A 133 -2.53 6.70 -3.53
N CYS A 134 -3.86 6.64 -3.62
CA CYS A 134 -4.58 6.89 -4.87
C CYS A 134 -4.90 8.37 -5.07
N ARG A 135 -4.81 8.83 -6.32
CA ARG A 135 -5.32 10.16 -6.69
C ARG A 135 -6.85 10.18 -6.71
N GLU A 136 -7.46 11.28 -6.26
CA GLU A 136 -8.91 11.48 -6.36
C GLU A 136 -9.35 11.77 -7.80
N THR A 137 -8.51 12.47 -8.56
CA THR A 137 -8.68 12.78 -9.97
C THR A 137 -7.33 12.71 -10.67
N LEU A 138 -7.31 12.57 -12.00
CA LEU A 138 -6.05 12.52 -12.77
C LEU A 138 -5.15 13.75 -12.56
N THR A 139 -5.72 14.88 -12.14
CA THR A 139 -5.03 16.17 -12.00
C THR A 139 -4.68 16.54 -10.56
N LYS A 140 -5.15 15.80 -9.56
CA LYS A 140 -4.90 16.08 -8.15
C LYS A 140 -3.93 15.04 -7.59
N GLU A 141 -2.74 15.49 -7.18
CA GLU A 141 -1.75 14.64 -6.49
C GLU A 141 -2.40 13.92 -5.31
N SER A 142 -2.04 12.65 -5.13
CA SER A 142 -2.38 11.87 -3.93
C SER A 142 -1.59 12.40 -2.73
N THR A 143 -2.01 12.02 -1.53
CA THR A 143 -1.31 12.49 -0.32
C THR A 143 0.13 11.98 -0.27
N ILE A 144 0.39 10.75 -0.72
CA ILE A 144 1.76 10.20 -0.78
C ILE A 144 2.63 10.99 -1.77
N GLU A 145 2.09 11.42 -2.91
CA GLU A 145 2.82 12.26 -3.87
C GLU A 145 3.15 13.64 -3.28
N GLU A 146 2.20 14.26 -2.57
CA GLU A 146 2.46 15.52 -1.86
C GLU A 146 3.58 15.36 -0.81
N ILE A 147 3.61 14.23 -0.08
CA ILE A 147 4.66 13.93 0.90
C ILE A 147 6.02 13.84 0.21
N LEU A 148 6.12 13.09 -0.89
CA LEU A 148 7.37 12.92 -1.64
C LEU A 148 7.86 14.23 -2.23
N ARG A 149 6.96 15.03 -2.82
CA ARG A 149 7.28 16.35 -3.36
C ARG A 149 7.81 17.29 -2.27
N GLN A 150 7.21 17.26 -1.07
CA GLN A 150 7.68 18.06 0.06
C GLN A 150 9.07 17.60 0.55
N ALA A 151 9.31 16.29 0.63
CA ALA A 151 10.63 15.76 0.99
C ALA A 151 11.71 16.16 -0.02
N GLN A 152 11.39 16.09 -1.33
CA GLN A 152 12.32 16.51 -2.39
C GLN A 152 12.67 17.99 -2.29
N GLN A 153 11.70 18.84 -1.96
CA GLN A 153 11.90 20.29 -1.77
C GLN A 153 12.79 20.61 -0.57
N GLN A 154 12.83 19.76 0.46
CA GLN A 154 13.67 19.95 1.65
C GLN A 154 15.13 19.56 1.41
N ASN A 155 15.39 18.55 0.58
CA ASN A 155 16.72 17.96 0.42
C ASN A 155 17.43 18.36 -0.89
N GLY A 156 16.70 18.87 -1.90
CA GLY A 156 17.27 19.26 -3.20
C GLY A 156 17.46 18.09 -4.18
N ALA A 157 18.16 18.32 -5.29
CA ALA A 157 18.19 17.38 -6.43
C ALA A 157 19.20 16.23 -6.33
N ASN A 158 20.22 16.32 -5.47
CA ASN A 158 21.29 15.33 -5.31
C ASN A 158 21.30 14.72 -3.90
N GLU A 159 20.11 14.41 -3.39
CA GLU A 159 19.95 13.89 -2.04
C GLU A 159 20.41 12.43 -1.91
N GLU A 160 21.00 12.13 -0.75
CA GLU A 160 21.24 10.78 -0.27
C GLU A 160 19.90 10.12 0.08
N GLU A 161 19.74 8.84 -0.27
CA GLU A 161 18.47 8.13 -0.14
C GLU A 161 17.95 8.09 1.30
N ASP A 162 18.84 7.88 2.27
CA ASP A 162 18.47 7.79 3.69
C ASP A 162 17.94 9.14 4.22
N ALA A 163 18.56 10.25 3.83
CA ALA A 163 18.11 11.59 4.21
C ALA A 163 16.73 11.92 3.61
N PHE A 164 16.49 11.52 2.36
CA PHE A 164 15.19 11.62 1.72
C PHE A 164 14.13 10.81 2.47
N LEU A 165 14.39 9.53 2.73
CA LEU A 165 13.45 8.64 3.41
C LEU A 165 13.16 9.09 4.85
N GLN A 166 14.14 9.66 5.54
CA GLN A 166 13.95 10.27 6.85
C GLN A 166 12.98 11.46 6.76
N SER A 167 13.16 12.34 5.78
CA SER A 167 12.26 13.48 5.54
C SER A 167 10.84 13.02 5.21
N VAL A 168 10.70 11.99 4.36
CA VAL A 168 9.42 11.36 4.05
C VAL A 168 8.75 10.82 5.32
N SER A 169 9.48 10.09 6.16
CA SER A 169 8.97 9.54 7.41
C SER A 169 8.40 10.63 8.32
N GLU A 170 9.13 11.73 8.50
CA GLU A 170 8.71 12.84 9.37
C GLU A 170 7.48 13.59 8.83
N ILE A 171 7.44 13.85 7.53
CA ILE A 171 6.27 14.48 6.89
C ILE A 171 5.06 13.56 7.00
N MET A 172 5.26 12.26 6.74
CA MET A 172 4.22 11.24 6.83
C MET A 172 3.66 11.11 8.24
N ASP A 173 4.51 11.10 9.28
CA ASP A 173 4.07 11.05 10.68
C ASP A 173 3.15 12.22 11.03
N ARG A 174 3.49 13.44 10.58
CA ARG A 174 2.63 14.63 10.78
C ARG A 174 1.28 14.48 10.09
N ARG A 175 1.25 14.02 8.84
CA ARG A 175 0.00 13.81 8.07
C ARG A 175 -0.88 12.74 8.71
N LEU A 176 -0.29 11.59 9.07
CA LEU A 176 -1.03 10.48 9.69
C LEU A 176 -1.55 10.84 11.07
N HIS A 177 -0.80 11.63 11.87
CA HIS A 177 -1.29 12.11 13.15
C HIS A 177 -2.56 12.96 12.99
N GLN A 178 -2.57 13.90 12.04
CA GLN A 178 -3.76 14.71 11.74
C GLN A 178 -4.95 13.88 11.27
N LEU A 179 -4.71 12.81 10.51
CA LEU A 179 -5.77 11.90 10.05
C LEU A 179 -6.34 11.09 11.22
N SER A 180 -5.49 10.53 12.09
CA SER A 180 -5.92 9.73 13.24
C SER A 180 -6.81 10.52 14.20
N GLN A 181 -6.56 11.82 14.40
CA GLN A 181 -7.39 12.70 15.21
C GLN A 181 -8.80 12.96 14.65
N ARG A 182 -9.03 12.69 13.36
CA ARG A 182 -10.33 12.91 12.69
C ARG A 182 -11.18 11.64 12.62
N VAL A 183 -10.57 10.48 12.85
CA VAL A 183 -11.19 9.15 12.70
C VAL A 183 -11.57 8.55 14.06
N ILE A 184 -10.96 9.02 15.15
CA ILE A 184 -11.28 8.66 16.55
C ILE A 184 -12.31 9.63 17.13
#